data_AF-I4DRX6-F1
#
_entry.id   AF-I4DRX6-F1
#
_cell.length_a   1.000
_cell.length_b   1.000
_cell.length_c   1.000
_cell.angle_alpha   90.00
_cell.angle_beta   90.00
_cell.angle_gamma   90.00
#
_symmetry.space_group_name_H-M   'P 1'
#
loop_
_entity.id
_entity.type
_entity.pdbx_description
1 polymer ?
#
loop_
_entity_poly.entity_id
_entity_poly.type
_entity_poly.pdbx_seq_one_letter_code
_entity_poly.pdbx_strand_id
1 'polypeptide(L)' 'HLCAGGRPGVDTCKGDGGSSLVCPIPSNNAESRFAVYGLVAFGVDCGTAVPGVYVNIPRLHSWVDTKMTEEGFGTSSYKY' A
#
# COMPACT_ATOMS: atom_id res chain seq x y z
N HIS A 1 4.62 -4.18 -9.98
CA HIS A 1 4.89 -4.23 -8.53
C HIS A 1 5.45 -2.90 -8.07
N LEU A 2 5.45 -2.66 -6.76
CA LEU A 2 6.01 -1.50 -6.06
C LEU A 2 7.08 -2.01 -5.10
N CYS A 3 8.14 -1.23 -4.84
CA CYS A 3 9.17 -1.58 -3.87
C CYS A 3 9.25 -0.52 -2.77
N ALA A 4 9.51 -0.93 -1.53
CA ALA A 4 9.77 -0.04 -0.40
C ALA A 4 10.76 -0.68 0.59
N GLY A 5 11.48 0.14 1.35
CA GLY A 5 12.51 -0.33 2.29
C GLY A 5 13.91 -0.38 1.67
N GLY A 6 14.68 -1.43 1.97
CA GLY A 6 16.08 -1.57 1.57
C GLY A 6 17.07 -0.87 2.51
N ARG A 7 16.65 -0.59 3.74
CA ARG A 7 17.54 -0.11 4.81
C ARG A 7 17.81 -1.27 5.76
N PRO A 8 19.08 -1.57 6.06
CA PRO A 8 19.42 -2.59 7.05
C PRO A 8 18.69 -2.36 8.37
N GLY A 9 18.04 -3.40 8.90
CA GLY A 9 17.26 -3.34 10.14
C GLY A 9 15.86 -2.70 10.03
N VAL A 10 15.41 -2.29 8.84
CA VAL A 10 14.05 -1.74 8.62
C VAL A 10 13.41 -2.48 7.45
N ASP A 11 12.53 -3.43 7.76
CA ASP A 11 11.87 -4.24 6.73
C ASP A 11 10.53 -4.84 7.21
N THR A 12 9.75 -5.31 6.24
CA THR A 12 8.49 -6.05 6.48
C THR A 12 8.79 -7.54 6.50
N CYS A 13 8.25 -8.26 7.47
CA CYS A 13 8.69 -9.61 7.79
C CYS A 13 7.75 -10.71 7.30
N LYS A 14 8.23 -11.96 7.38
CA LYS A 14 7.38 -13.15 7.19
C LYS A 14 6.21 -13.07 8.17
N GLY A 15 4.99 -13.18 7.65
CA GLY A 15 3.75 -13.03 8.43
C GLY A 15 2.99 -11.74 8.14
N ASP A 16 3.62 -10.73 7.52
CA ASP A 16 2.99 -9.45 7.20
C ASP A 16 2.29 -9.43 5.82
N GLY A 17 2.12 -10.59 5.18
CA GLY A 17 1.50 -10.70 3.86
C GLY A 17 0.11 -10.06 3.84
N GLY A 18 -0.10 -9.12 2.92
CA GLY A 18 -1.35 -8.34 2.84
C GLY A 18 -1.41 -7.09 3.71
N SER A 19 -0.43 -6.84 4.59
CA SER A 19 -0.36 -5.59 5.37
C SER A 19 -0.13 -4.37 4.48
N SER A 20 -0.63 -3.21 4.92
CA SER A 20 -0.61 -1.99 4.12
C SER A 20 0.72 -1.23 4.21
N LEU A 21 1.23 -0.82 3.04
CA LEU A 21 2.18 0.28 2.91
C LEU A 21 1.40 1.58 2.73
N VAL A 22 1.46 2.46 3.74
CA VAL A 22 0.79 3.77 3.73
C VAL A 22 1.76 4.91 3.50
N CYS A 23 1.35 5.91 2.72
CA CYS A 23 2.12 7.15 2.52
C CYS A 23 1.22 8.38 2.70
N PRO A 24 1.76 9.50 3.20
CA PRO A 24 0.99 10.74 3.34
C PRO A 24 0.55 11.26 1.97
N ILE A 25 -0.68 11.77 1.90
CA ILE A 25 -1.17 12.53 0.74
C ILE A 25 -0.69 13.97 0.91
N PRO A 26 0.07 14.53 -0.05
CA PRO A 26 0.46 15.93 -0.01
C PRO A 26 -0.80 16.82 0.09
N SER A 27 -0.90 17.62 1.15
CA SER A 27 -2.03 18.51 1.40
C SER A 27 -1.50 19.84 1.92
N ASN A 28 -2.11 20.94 1.44
CA ASN A 28 -1.82 22.30 1.92
C ASN A 28 -2.60 22.65 3.19
N ASN A 29 -3.42 21.73 3.69
CA ASN A 29 -4.26 21.91 4.86
C ASN A 29 -3.65 21.21 6.10
N ALA A 30 -4.09 21.60 7.30
CA ALA A 30 -3.57 21.07 8.56
C ALA A 30 -3.88 19.57 8.81
N GLU A 31 -4.79 18.96 8.04
CA GLU A 31 -5.12 17.54 8.16
C GLU A 31 -4.18 16.67 7.31
N SER A 32 -3.38 15.85 7.98
CA SER A 32 -2.57 14.82 7.34
C SER A 32 -3.44 13.61 7.00
N ARG A 33 -3.75 13.44 5.71
CA ARG A 33 -4.38 12.21 5.20
C ARG A 33 -3.31 11.24 4.71
N PHE A 34 -3.60 9.95 4.80
CA PHE A 34 -2.74 8.87 4.31
C PHE A 34 -3.49 8.02 3.30
N ALA A 35 -2.79 7.50 2.31
CA ALA A 35 -3.30 6.54 1.33
C ALA A 35 -2.51 5.24 1.39
N VAL A 36 -3.18 4.13 1.07
CA VAL A 36 -2.54 2.82 0.89
C VAL A 36 -1.95 2.76 -0.52
N TYR A 37 -0.62 2.68 -0.61
CA TYR A 37 0.12 2.60 -1.88
C TYR A 37 0.46 1.16 -2.27
N GLY A 38 0.55 0.27 -1.29
CA GLY A 38 0.82 -1.13 -1.56
C GLY A 38 0.36 -2.09 -0.48
N LEU A 39 0.34 -3.36 -0.83
CA LEU A 39 0.13 -4.48 0.08
C LEU A 39 1.35 -5.39 0.01
N VAL A 40 1.84 -5.87 1.14
CA VAL A 40 3.00 -6.79 1.19
C VAL A 40 2.69 -8.01 0.34
N ALA A 41 3.48 -8.25 -0.70
CA ALA A 41 3.33 -9.41 -1.58
C ALA A 41 4.28 -10.54 -1.14
N PHE A 42 5.58 -10.26 -1.17
CA PHE A 42 6.62 -11.18 -0.72
C PHE A 42 7.92 -10.41 -0.44
N GLY A 43 8.76 -10.98 0.44
CA GLY A 43 10.12 -10.54 0.72
C GLY A 43 11.02 -11.76 0.81
N VAL A 44 12.32 -11.58 0.54
CA VAL A 44 13.29 -12.68 0.55
C VAL A 44 13.69 -13.00 1.99
N ASP A 45 14.12 -11.99 2.76
CA ASP A 45 14.52 -12.08 4.16
C ASP A 45 14.37 -10.71 4.86
N CYS A 46 14.02 -10.71 6.14
CA CYS A 46 13.81 -9.48 6.92
C CYS A 46 15.10 -8.70 7.19
N GLY A 47 15.03 -7.39 7.09
CA GLY A 47 16.02 -6.47 7.66
C GLY A 47 17.29 -6.37 6.81
N THR A 48 17.23 -6.85 5.57
CA THR A 48 18.33 -6.79 4.62
C THR A 48 18.36 -5.44 3.89
N ALA A 49 19.41 -5.20 3.10
CA ALA A 49 19.45 -4.06 2.19
C ALA A 49 18.55 -4.26 0.94
N VAL A 50 17.87 -5.40 0.81
CA VAL A 50 16.95 -5.68 -0.29
C VAL A 50 15.57 -5.13 0.07
N PRO A 51 14.94 -4.30 -0.78
CA PRO A 51 13.61 -3.79 -0.51
C PRO A 51 12.54 -4.88 -0.63
N GLY A 52 11.49 -4.75 0.18
CA GLY A 52 10.30 -5.59 0.07
C GLY A 52 9.52 -5.31 -1.22
N VAL A 53 8.82 -6.32 -1.73
CA VAL A 53 7.97 -6.21 -2.92
C VAL A 53 6.50 -6.14 -2.51
N TYR A 54 5.82 -5.14 -3.04
CA TYR A 54 4.42 -4.83 -2.75
C TYR A 54 3.58 -4.88 -4.03
N VAL A 55 2.30 -5.20 -3.85
CA VAL A 55 1.26 -4.93 -4.85
C VAL A 55 1.19 -3.43 -5.08
N ASN A 56 1.05 -2.99 -6.33
CA ASN A 56 0.91 -1.57 -6.66
C ASN A 56 -0.58 -1.21 -6.66
N ILE A 57 -1.07 -0.65 -5.55
CA ILE A 57 -2.49 -0.30 -5.37
C ILE A 57 -2.96 0.81 -6.31
N PRO A 58 -2.18 1.89 -6.57
CA PRO A 58 -2.56 2.88 -7.58
C PRO A 58 -2.86 2.26 -8.95
N ARG A 59 -2.11 1.22 -9.36
CA ARG A 59 -2.37 0.51 -10.63
C ARG A 59 -3.65 -0.35 -10.58
N LEU A 60 -4.09 -0.77 -9.41
CA LEU A 60 -5.30 -1.58 -9.20
C LEU A 60 -6.53 -0.74 -8.82
N HIS A 61 -6.41 0.58 -8.69
CA HIS A 61 -7.50 1.43 -8.19
C HIS A 61 -8.80 1.25 -8.97
N SER A 62 -8.75 1.20 -10.31
CA SER A 62 -9.95 0.99 -11.15
C SER A 62 -10.60 -0.37 -10.94
N TRP A 63 -9.80 -1.40 -10.64
CA TRP A 63 -10.32 -2.73 -10.32
C TRP A 63 -11.02 -2.73 -8.96
N VAL A 64 -10.46 -2.03 -7.97
CA VAL A 64 -11.10 -1.85 -6.65
C VAL A 64 -12.42 -1.09 -6.80
N ASP A 65 -12.45 0.00 -7.56
CA ASP A 65 -13.68 0.76 -7.86
C ASP A 65 -14.76 -0.13 -8.47
N THR A 66 -14.37 -0.97 -9.44
CA THR A 66 -15.26 -1.92 -10.11
C THR A 66 -15.83 -2.92 -9.12
N LYS A 67 -14.99 -3.54 -8.28
CA LYS A 67 -15.43 -4.51 -7.28
C LYS A 67 -16.31 -3.92 -6.19
N MET A 68 -16.00 -2.72 -5.72
CA MET A 68 -16.86 -2.04 -4.76
C MET A 68 -18.24 -1.77 -5.34
N THR A 69 -18.31 -1.34 -6.60
CA THR A 69 -19.58 -1.06 -7.28
C THR A 69 -20.38 -2.34 -7.56
N GLU A 70 -19.73 -3.42 -8.00
CA GLU A 70 -20.36 -4.72 -8.24
C GLU A 70 -21.00 -5.31 -6.98
N GLU A 71 -20.38 -5.08 -5.82
CA GLU A 71 -20.87 -5.54 -4.50
C GLU A 71 -21.85 -4.54 -3.84
N GLY A 72 -22.21 -3.44 -4.53
CA GLY A 72 -23.18 -2.46 -4.04
C GLY A 72 -22.64 -1.45 -3.02
N PHE A 73 -21.31 -1.30 -2.91
CA PHE A 73 -20.66 -0.33 -2.03
C PHE A 73 -20.28 0.97 -2.75
N GLY A 74 -20.46 2.09 -2.06
CA GLY A 74 -19.98 3.40 -2.53
C GLY A 74 -18.44 3.51 -2.50
N THR A 75 -17.89 4.37 -3.36
CA THR A 75 -16.43 4.57 -3.51
C THR A 75 -15.91 5.89 -2.93
N SER A 76 -16.79 6.73 -2.39
CA SER A 76 -16.44 8.07 -1.91
C SER A 76 -15.53 8.09 -0.68
N SER A 77 -15.55 7.04 0.14
CA SER A 77 -14.82 6.99 1.42
C SER A 77 -13.30 6.91 1.27
N TYR A 78 -12.80 6.34 0.18
CA TYR A 78 -11.36 6.16 -0.07
C TYR A 78 -10.83 7.00 -1.24
N LYS A 79 -11.72 7.72 -1.95
CA LYS A 79 -11.32 8.69 -2.97
C LYS A 79 -10.83 9.97 -2.31
N TYR A 80 -9.84 10.60 -2.93
CA TYR A 80 -9.26 11.86 -2.51
C TYR A 80 -8.87 12.71 -3.71
#